data_AF-A0A6A7LAF9-F1
#
_entry.id   AF-A0A6A7LAF9-F1
#
_cell.length_a   1.000
_cell.length_b   1.000
_cell.length_c   1.000
_cell.angle_alpha   90.00
_cell.angle_beta   90.00
_cell.angle_gamma   90.00
#
_symmetry.space_group_name_H-M   'P 1'
#
loop_
_entity.id
_entity.type
_entity.pdbx_description
1 polymer ?
#
loop_
_entity_poly.entity_id
_entity_poly.type
_entity_poly.pdbx_seq_one_letter_code
_entity_poly.pdbx_strand_id
1 'polypeptide(L)'
;MIGPQGSHPRAARGFTLVECVLALAIVVVLALGGATLVERAVHAGRQAHARTVATALAAAKMEELRMLTWRVDHRSDGTNLRVSDLVSDITQTPATAGGPGLRPSPAESANRNTPGYVDYVDAQGRTVGTGSSPAPEAHYVRRWAVVPLASDPEDALVFIVVVSAIVEEARHASTSTQWEAARLVSLRARSRS
;
A
#
# COMPACT_ATOMS: atom_id res chain seq x y z
N MET A 1 10.35 -39.62 -84.82
CA MET A 1 11.31 -39.94 -83.74
C MET A 1 11.57 -38.66 -82.96
N ILE A 2 11.63 -38.74 -81.62
CA ILE A 2 11.67 -37.67 -80.58
C ILE A 2 10.29 -37.34 -79.96
N GLY A 3 9.98 -38.03 -78.85
CA GLY A 3 9.37 -37.42 -77.64
C GLY A 3 10.42 -37.41 -76.51
N PRO A 4 10.14 -36.92 -75.28
CA PRO A 4 8.84 -36.50 -74.74
C PRO A 4 8.82 -35.10 -74.07
N GLN A 5 7.63 -34.49 -74.05
CA GLN A 5 7.25 -33.42 -73.14
C GLN A 5 6.99 -34.04 -71.76
N GLY A 6 7.90 -33.85 -70.80
CA GLY A 6 7.71 -34.24 -69.41
C GLY A 6 7.02 -33.11 -68.63
N SER A 7 5.69 -33.09 -68.61
CA SER A 7 4.95 -32.30 -67.63
C SER A 7 5.01 -33.03 -66.29
N HIS A 8 5.89 -32.58 -65.39
CA HIS A 8 5.87 -33.04 -64.00
C HIS A 8 4.53 -32.64 -63.37
N PRO A 9 3.69 -33.58 -62.94
CA PRO A 9 2.54 -33.22 -62.12
C PRO A 9 3.09 -32.61 -60.83
N ARG A 10 2.77 -31.32 -60.59
CA ARG A 10 2.97 -30.70 -59.28
C ARG A 10 2.16 -31.53 -58.29
N ALA A 11 2.85 -32.28 -57.43
CA ALA A 11 2.23 -32.96 -56.32
C ALA A 11 1.56 -31.91 -55.43
N ALA A 12 0.25 -31.72 -55.59
CA ALA A 12 -0.58 -31.00 -54.64
C ALA A 12 -0.60 -31.83 -53.35
N ARG A 13 0.39 -31.60 -52.48
CA ARG A 13 0.44 -32.21 -51.16
C ARG A 13 -0.65 -31.53 -50.32
N GLY A 14 -1.80 -32.19 -50.19
CA GLY A 14 -2.81 -31.83 -49.20
C GLY A 14 -2.25 -32.02 -47.78
N PHE A 15 -2.74 -31.21 -46.84
CA PHE A 15 -2.40 -31.34 -45.42
C PHE A 15 -2.90 -32.69 -44.86
N THR A 16 -2.08 -33.37 -44.06
CA THR A 16 -2.52 -34.62 -43.41
C THR A 16 -3.39 -34.31 -42.19
N LEU A 17 -4.37 -35.17 -41.87
CA LEU A 17 -5.21 -35.01 -40.67
C LEU A 17 -4.37 -34.93 -39.39
N VAL A 18 -3.28 -35.68 -39.31
CA VAL A 18 -2.33 -35.65 -38.19
C VAL A 18 -1.71 -34.28 -38.01
N GLU A 19 -1.36 -33.60 -39.11
CA GLU A 19 -0.76 -32.28 -39.09
C GLU A 19 -1.75 -31.22 -38.60
N CYS A 20 -3.01 -31.28 -39.05
CA CYS A 20 -4.06 -30.40 -38.55
C CYS A 20 -4.31 -30.60 -37.04
N VAL A 21 -4.33 -31.85 -36.57
CA VAL A 21 -4.51 -32.15 -35.13
C VAL A 21 -3.33 -31.64 -34.31
N LEU A 22 -2.10 -31.86 -34.78
CA LEU A 22 -0.89 -31.38 -34.09
C LEU A 22 -0.84 -29.85 -34.07
N ALA A 23 -1.13 -29.19 -35.20
CA ALA A 23 -1.18 -27.73 -35.28
C ALA A 23 -2.24 -27.15 -34.34
N LEU A 24 -3.45 -27.74 -34.31
CA LEU A 24 -4.51 -27.31 -33.41
C LEU A 24 -4.12 -27.50 -31.93
N ALA A 25 -3.50 -28.63 -31.59
CA ALA A 25 -3.04 -28.89 -30.23
C ALA A 25 -2.01 -27.84 -29.77
N ILE A 26 -1.03 -27.51 -30.63
CA ILE A 26 -0.03 -26.47 -30.34
C ILE A 26 -0.70 -25.11 -30.17
N VAL A 27 -1.62 -24.73 -31.06
CA VAL A 27 -2.35 -23.46 -30.98
C VAL A 27 -3.14 -23.35 -29.68
N VAL A 28 -3.82 -24.43 -29.26
CA VAL A 28 -4.57 -24.45 -27.99
C VAL A 28 -3.64 -24.29 -26.79
N VAL A 29 -2.52 -25.01 -26.76
CA VAL A 29 -1.53 -24.89 -25.66
C VAL A 29 -0.94 -23.47 -25.60
N LEU A 30 -0.59 -22.88 -26.75
CA LEU A 30 -0.05 -21.52 -26.81
C LEU A 30 -1.08 -20.48 -26.38
N ALA A 31 -2.34 -20.61 -26.82
CA ALA A 31 -3.41 -19.69 -26.45
C ALA A 31 -3.72 -19.75 -24.96
N LEU A 32 -3.84 -20.94 -24.38
CA LEU A 32 -4.08 -21.12 -22.94
C LEU A 32 -2.89 -20.65 -22.11
N GLY A 33 -1.66 -20.99 -22.53
CA GLY A 33 -0.44 -20.52 -21.87
C GLY A 33 -0.34 -18.98 -21.86
N GLY A 34 -0.58 -18.33 -23.01
CA GLY A 34 -0.55 -16.88 -23.13
C GLY A 34 -1.59 -16.18 -22.24
N ALA A 35 -2.82 -16.68 -22.19
CA ALA A 35 -3.89 -16.09 -21.37
C ALA A 35 -3.51 -16.04 -19.88
N THR A 36 -3.00 -17.14 -19.33
CA THR A 36 -2.61 -17.20 -17.91
C THR A 36 -1.43 -16.27 -17.58
N LEU A 37 -0.50 -16.05 -18.51
CA LEU A 37 0.61 -15.12 -18.32
C LEU A 37 0.15 -13.67 -18.29
N VAL A 38 -0.79 -13.28 -19.17
CA VAL A 38 -1.36 -11.93 -19.18
C VAL A 38 -2.13 -11.66 -17.89
N GLU A 39 -2.93 -12.61 -17.42
CA GLU A 39 -3.64 -12.49 -16.14
C GLU A 39 -2.70 -12.27 -14.97
N ARG A 40 -1.62 -13.08 -14.88
CA ARG A 40 -0.60 -12.95 -13.84
C ARG A 40 0.11 -11.60 -13.91
N ALA A 41 0.46 -11.15 -15.11
CA ALA A 41 1.13 -9.86 -15.31
C ALA A 41 0.22 -8.68 -14.89
N VAL A 42 -1.06 -8.71 -15.28
CA VAL A 42 -2.03 -7.67 -14.90
C VAL A 42 -2.26 -7.67 -13.39
N HIS A 43 -2.38 -8.84 -12.77
CA HIS A 43 -2.56 -8.95 -11.32
C HIS A 43 -1.34 -8.40 -10.56
N ALA A 44 -0.14 -8.81 -10.96
CA ALA A 44 1.11 -8.34 -10.38
C ALA A 44 1.27 -6.82 -10.55
N GLY A 45 0.94 -6.28 -11.72
CA GLY A 45 0.99 -4.83 -11.97
C GLY A 45 0.05 -4.04 -11.08
N ARG A 46 -1.18 -4.53 -10.86
CA ARG A 46 -2.15 -3.88 -9.95
C ARG A 46 -1.67 -3.89 -8.50
N GLN A 47 -1.12 -5.02 -8.03
CA GLN A 47 -0.55 -5.13 -6.68
C GLN A 47 0.65 -4.19 -6.51
N ALA A 48 1.57 -4.14 -7.48
CA ALA A 48 2.73 -3.25 -7.44
C ALA A 48 2.31 -1.77 -7.39
N HIS A 49 1.30 -1.39 -8.18
CA HIS A 49 0.75 -0.04 -8.16
C HIS A 49 0.12 0.30 -6.79
N ALA A 50 -0.72 -0.58 -6.25
CA ALA A 50 -1.35 -0.39 -4.94
C ALA A 50 -0.31 -0.20 -3.82
N ARG A 51 0.76 -1.00 -3.82
CA ARG A 51 1.88 -0.88 -2.87
C ARG A 51 2.63 0.44 -3.00
N THR A 52 2.86 0.89 -4.22
CA THR A 52 3.56 2.17 -4.48
C THR A 52 2.73 3.34 -3.92
N VAL A 53 1.42 3.36 -4.20
CA VAL A 53 0.51 4.38 -3.66
C VAL A 53 0.43 4.28 -2.13
N ALA A 54 0.29 3.09 -1.57
CA ALA A 54 0.26 2.88 -0.12
C ALA A 54 1.55 3.40 0.56
N THR A 55 2.72 3.20 -0.07
CA THR A 55 4.00 3.71 0.43
C THR A 55 4.06 5.23 0.40
N ALA A 56 3.58 5.86 -0.67
CA ALA A 56 3.50 7.32 -0.76
C ALA A 56 2.53 7.91 0.29
N LEU A 57 1.37 7.28 0.49
CA LEU A 57 0.39 7.68 1.51
C LEU A 57 0.94 7.49 2.93
N ALA A 58 1.71 6.41 3.17
CA ALA A 58 2.38 6.17 4.44
C ALA A 58 3.43 7.27 4.71
N ALA A 59 4.22 7.65 3.70
CA ALA A 59 5.21 8.71 3.82
C ALA A 59 4.54 10.07 4.10
N ALA A 60 3.42 10.38 3.42
CA ALA A 60 2.66 11.60 3.68
C ALA A 60 2.16 11.67 5.13
N LYS A 61 1.56 10.59 5.65
CA LYS A 61 1.12 10.56 7.06
C LYS A 61 2.30 10.63 8.04
N MET A 62 3.43 10.02 7.69
CA MET A 62 4.65 10.14 8.49
C MET A 62 5.12 11.60 8.58
N GLU A 63 4.98 12.36 7.51
CA GLU A 63 5.33 13.78 7.50
C GLU A 63 4.34 14.61 8.33
N GLU A 64 3.04 14.33 8.25
CA GLU A 64 2.03 14.94 9.13
C GLU A 64 2.40 14.75 10.62
N LEU A 65 2.82 13.55 11.02
CA LEU A 65 3.30 13.26 12.38
C LEU A 65 4.60 14.01 12.73
N ARG A 66 5.51 14.16 11.78
CA ARG A 66 6.78 14.90 11.97
C ARG A 66 6.59 16.40 12.09
N MET A 67 5.54 16.95 11.49
CA MET A 67 5.22 18.37 11.61
C MET A 67 4.67 18.75 13.00
N LEU A 68 4.15 17.78 13.77
CA LEU A 68 3.67 18.05 15.13
C LEU A 68 4.81 18.51 16.05
N THR A 69 4.53 19.43 16.97
CA THR A 69 5.57 20.01 17.83
C THR A 69 6.10 18.98 18.83
N TRP A 70 7.42 18.79 18.86
CA TRP A 70 8.12 17.92 19.84
C TRP A 70 9.53 18.47 20.12
N ARG A 71 9.61 19.45 21.03
CA ARG A 71 10.85 20.21 21.29
C ARG A 71 11.05 20.56 22.78
N VAL A 72 12.24 21.04 23.10
CA VAL A 72 12.60 21.69 24.37
C VAL A 72 12.87 23.17 24.10
N ASP A 73 12.23 24.02 24.88
CA ASP A 73 12.40 25.48 24.85
C ASP A 73 13.25 25.90 26.04
N HIS A 74 14.31 26.65 25.78
CA HIS A 74 15.07 27.32 26.82
C HIS A 74 14.40 28.64 27.21
N ARG A 75 14.01 28.76 28.49
CA ARG A 75 13.40 29.97 29.03
C ARG A 75 14.48 30.87 29.65
N SER A 76 14.23 32.17 29.68
CA SER A 76 15.17 33.19 30.18
C SER A 76 15.51 33.07 31.68
N ASP A 77 14.76 32.26 32.43
CA ASP A 77 15.03 31.90 33.83
C ASP A 77 15.99 30.70 33.97
N GLY A 78 16.51 30.17 32.86
CA GLY A 78 17.42 29.03 32.82
C GLY A 78 16.72 27.67 32.86
N THR A 79 15.39 27.62 32.83
CA THR A 79 14.64 26.36 32.81
C THR A 79 14.38 25.85 31.40
N ASN A 80 14.29 24.52 31.26
CA ASN A 80 13.95 23.84 30.03
C ASN A 80 12.48 23.44 30.05
N LEU A 81 11.68 23.97 29.13
CA LEU A 81 10.27 23.61 28.99
C LEU A 81 10.08 22.63 27.83
N ARG A 82 9.49 21.46 28.11
CA ARG A 82 9.10 20.50 27.08
C ARG A 82 7.82 20.99 26.41
N VAL A 83 7.88 21.25 25.11
CA VAL A 83 6.71 21.64 24.31
C VAL A 83 6.36 20.50 23.37
N SER A 84 5.13 19.99 23.51
CA SER A 84 4.60 18.86 22.75
C SER A 84 3.19 19.17 22.25
N ASP A 85 2.88 18.83 21.00
CA ASP A 85 1.52 18.87 20.49
C ASP A 85 0.74 17.63 20.95
N LEU A 86 -0.26 17.84 21.80
CA LEU A 86 -1.10 16.79 22.38
C LEU A 86 -2.59 17.00 22.10
N VAL A 87 -2.93 17.84 21.12
CA VAL A 87 -4.30 18.31 20.84
C VAL A 87 -4.66 18.36 19.36
N SER A 88 -3.69 18.28 18.45
CA SER A 88 -3.98 18.24 17.01
C SER A 88 -4.68 16.95 16.60
N ASP A 89 -5.75 17.09 15.82
CA ASP A 89 -6.40 16.01 15.10
C ASP A 89 -5.80 15.90 13.70
N ILE A 90 -4.92 14.91 13.54
CA ILE A 90 -4.30 14.55 12.27
C ILE A 90 -5.08 13.45 11.53
N THR A 91 -6.31 13.12 11.95
CA THR A 91 -7.20 12.27 11.15
C THR A 91 -7.83 13.06 10.00
N GLN A 92 -7.72 14.39 10.03
CA GLN A 92 -8.20 15.33 9.02
C GLN A 92 -7.03 16.01 8.31
N THR A 93 -7.25 16.47 7.08
CA THR A 93 -6.26 17.22 6.31
C THR A 93 -6.91 18.48 5.72
N PRO A 94 -6.53 19.70 6.15
CA PRO A 94 -5.48 20.01 7.13
C PRO A 94 -5.85 19.56 8.55
N ALA A 95 -4.83 19.43 9.42
CA ALA A 95 -5.04 19.06 10.82
C ALA A 95 -5.88 20.12 11.55
N THR A 96 -6.77 19.67 12.42
CA THR A 96 -7.65 20.52 13.23
C THR A 96 -7.31 20.37 14.72
N ALA A 97 -8.00 21.08 15.61
CA ALA A 97 -7.86 20.86 17.06
C ALA A 97 -8.85 19.79 17.56
N GLY A 98 -8.54 19.18 18.71
CA GLY A 98 -9.43 18.23 19.40
C GLY A 98 -9.06 16.76 19.24
N GLY A 99 -7.89 16.46 18.67
CA GLY A 99 -7.39 15.11 18.48
C GLY A 99 -6.30 14.71 19.49
N PRO A 100 -5.68 13.54 19.28
CA PRO A 100 -4.70 13.01 20.22
C PRO A 100 -3.30 13.63 20.09
N GLY A 101 -2.98 14.35 19.00
CA GLY A 101 -1.62 14.83 18.73
C GLY A 101 -0.59 13.71 18.83
N LEU A 102 0.46 13.94 19.62
CA LEU A 102 1.55 13.00 19.92
C LEU A 102 1.33 12.18 21.20
N ARG A 103 0.10 12.09 21.71
CA ARG A 103 -0.19 11.21 22.86
C ARG A 103 0.13 9.74 22.50
N PRO A 104 0.60 8.94 23.48
CA PRO A 104 0.79 7.52 23.27
C PRO A 104 -0.49 6.85 22.75
N SER A 105 -0.36 6.11 21.65
CA SER A 105 -1.47 5.37 21.07
C SER A 105 -1.85 4.17 21.92
N PRO A 106 -3.12 3.75 21.90
CA PRO A 106 -3.51 2.42 22.36
C PRO A 106 -2.69 1.31 21.68
N ALA A 107 -2.57 0.18 22.35
CA ALA A 107 -1.97 -1.00 21.76
C ALA A 107 -2.68 -1.38 20.46
N GLU A 108 -1.94 -1.90 19.48
CA GLU A 108 -2.46 -2.32 18.18
C GLU A 108 -3.04 -1.22 17.28
N SER A 109 -2.94 0.07 17.61
CA SER A 109 -3.48 1.14 16.73
C SER A 109 -2.87 1.16 15.32
N ALA A 110 -1.63 0.69 15.14
CA ALA A 110 -1.03 0.53 13.82
C ALA A 110 -1.64 -0.64 13.01
N ASN A 111 -2.28 -1.62 13.67
CA ASN A 111 -2.78 -2.84 13.06
C ASN A 111 -4.32 -2.94 13.05
N ARG A 112 -5.02 -2.10 13.83
CA ARG A 112 -6.49 -2.09 13.96
C ARG A 112 -7.06 -0.69 13.82
N ASN A 113 -8.28 -0.59 13.28
CA ASN A 113 -8.99 0.68 13.19
C ASN A 113 -9.32 1.21 14.60
N THR A 114 -8.50 2.15 15.07
CA THR A 114 -8.67 2.80 16.36
C THR A 114 -9.03 4.27 16.13
N PRO A 115 -10.21 4.75 16.58
CA PRO A 115 -10.58 6.16 16.45
C PRO A 115 -9.48 7.10 16.96
N GLY A 116 -9.18 8.16 16.20
CA GLY A 116 -8.08 9.09 16.48
C GLY A 116 -6.70 8.63 15.95
N TYR A 117 -6.58 7.37 15.52
CA TYR A 117 -5.33 6.78 15.00
C TYR A 117 -5.52 6.06 13.65
N VAL A 118 -6.63 6.39 12.96
CA VAL A 118 -7.00 5.84 11.67
C VAL A 118 -7.72 6.89 10.83
N ASP A 119 -7.41 6.92 9.55
CA ASP A 119 -8.19 7.62 8.53
C ASP A 119 -8.30 6.80 7.24
N TYR A 120 -9.20 7.25 6.38
CA TYR A 120 -9.51 6.62 5.10
C TYR A 120 -9.30 7.59 3.97
N VAL A 121 -8.71 7.08 2.88
CA VAL A 121 -8.28 7.88 1.74
C VAL A 121 -8.87 7.32 0.45
N ASP A 122 -9.38 8.19 -0.41
CA ASP A 122 -9.88 7.83 -1.74
C ASP A 122 -8.75 7.48 -2.73
N ALA A 123 -9.11 7.13 -3.96
CA ALA A 123 -8.14 6.83 -5.02
C ALA A 123 -7.30 8.05 -5.45
N GLN A 124 -7.70 9.27 -5.10
CA GLN A 124 -7.02 10.52 -5.42
C GLN A 124 -6.13 11.02 -4.28
N GLY A 125 -6.06 10.29 -3.16
CA GLY A 125 -5.24 10.68 -2.01
C GLY A 125 -5.93 11.66 -1.05
N ARG A 126 -7.25 11.90 -1.20
CA ARG A 126 -8.00 12.76 -0.28
C ARG A 126 -8.54 11.97 0.88
N THR A 127 -8.46 12.53 2.08
CA THR A 127 -9.10 11.98 3.26
C THR A 127 -10.62 12.07 3.12
N VAL A 128 -11.31 10.94 3.25
CA VAL A 128 -12.76 10.81 3.03
C VAL A 128 -13.50 10.30 4.26
N GLY A 129 -12.78 9.82 5.28
CA GLY A 129 -13.42 9.39 6.52
C GLY A 129 -12.41 9.05 7.60
N THR A 130 -12.93 8.79 8.80
CA THR A 130 -12.15 8.39 9.97
C THR A 130 -12.96 7.40 10.82
N GLY A 131 -12.34 6.86 11.87
CA GLY A 131 -13.03 5.97 12.81
C GLY A 131 -12.98 4.48 12.44
N SER A 132 -13.85 3.68 13.06
CA SER A 132 -13.73 2.22 13.05
C SER A 132 -14.09 1.55 11.71
N SER A 133 -14.89 2.21 10.86
CA SER A 133 -15.36 1.67 9.59
C SER A 133 -14.99 2.58 8.40
N PRO A 134 -14.64 2.00 7.24
CA PRO A 134 -14.35 2.78 6.04
C PRO A 134 -15.62 3.45 5.48
N ALA A 135 -15.45 4.63 4.91
CA ALA A 135 -16.47 5.27 4.07
C ALA A 135 -16.59 4.54 2.72
N PRO A 136 -17.74 4.58 2.03
CA PRO A 136 -17.94 3.88 0.75
C PRO A 136 -16.92 4.22 -0.34
N GLU A 137 -16.44 5.47 -0.36
CA GLU A 137 -15.46 6.01 -1.29
C GLU A 137 -14.00 5.76 -0.87
N ALA A 138 -13.78 5.09 0.26
CA ALA A 138 -12.43 4.78 0.74
C ALA A 138 -11.78 3.68 -0.10
N HIS A 139 -10.56 3.93 -0.56
CA HIS A 139 -9.72 2.95 -1.25
C HIS A 139 -8.58 2.45 -0.39
N TYR A 140 -8.05 3.31 0.47
CA TYR A 140 -6.96 3.00 1.39
C TYR A 140 -7.36 3.35 2.82
N VAL A 141 -6.77 2.63 3.76
CA VAL A 141 -6.83 2.93 5.19
C VAL A 141 -5.43 3.21 5.68
N ARG A 142 -5.22 4.35 6.36
CA ARG A 142 -3.96 4.67 7.02
C ARG A 142 -4.15 4.51 8.52
N ARG A 143 -3.30 3.71 9.13
CA ARG A 143 -3.28 3.45 10.58
C ARG A 143 -1.94 3.90 11.13
N TRP A 144 -1.92 4.47 12.32
CA TRP A 144 -0.67 4.85 12.94
C TRP A 144 -0.63 4.56 14.43
N ALA A 145 0.58 4.52 14.96
CA ALA A 145 0.85 4.49 16.38
C ALA A 145 1.97 5.46 16.73
N VAL A 146 1.81 6.12 17.87
CA VAL A 146 2.82 6.92 18.56
C VAL A 146 3.19 6.16 19.83
N VAL A 147 4.42 5.68 19.90
CA VAL A 147 4.90 4.81 20.98
C VAL A 147 6.10 5.47 21.65
N PRO A 148 6.06 5.80 22.95
CA PRO A 148 7.23 6.23 23.69
C PRO A 148 8.35 5.18 23.60
N LEU A 149 9.59 5.61 23.36
CA LEU A 149 10.72 4.70 23.34
C LEU A 149 10.98 4.19 24.76
N ALA A 150 10.96 2.88 24.98
CA ALA A 150 11.06 2.30 26.33
C ALA A 150 12.31 2.74 27.13
N SER A 151 13.42 3.01 26.45
CA SER A 151 14.67 3.49 27.07
C SER A 151 14.66 4.99 27.38
N ASP A 152 13.80 5.77 26.72
CA ASP A 152 13.69 7.22 26.88
C ASP A 152 12.27 7.71 26.52
N PRO A 153 11.27 7.39 27.38
CA PRO A 153 9.86 7.58 27.03
C PRO A 153 9.43 9.05 26.99
N GLU A 154 10.21 9.94 27.60
CA GLU A 154 9.86 11.36 27.74
C GLU A 154 10.45 12.23 26.60
N ASP A 155 11.53 11.78 25.96
CA ASP A 155 12.23 12.51 24.91
C ASP A 155 12.25 11.82 23.54
N ALA A 156 11.93 10.52 23.46
CA ALA A 156 11.91 9.79 22.20
C ALA A 156 10.56 9.10 21.92
N LEU A 157 10.08 9.28 20.69
CA LEU A 157 8.87 8.65 20.16
C LEU A 157 9.21 7.78 18.95
N VAL A 158 8.53 6.65 18.84
CA VAL A 158 8.49 5.82 17.64
C VAL A 158 7.15 6.03 16.96
N PHE A 159 7.20 6.45 15.70
CA PHE A 159 6.04 6.51 14.83
C PHE A 159 6.00 5.27 13.96
N ILE A 160 4.83 4.64 13.91
CA ILE A 160 4.56 3.52 13.02
C ILE A 160 3.38 3.92 12.16
N VAL A 161 3.51 3.85 10.84
CA VAL A 161 2.42 4.09 9.90
C VAL A 161 2.25 2.86 9.02
N VAL A 162 1.02 2.38 8.91
CA VAL A 162 0.63 1.20 8.14
C VAL A 162 -0.48 1.58 7.18
N VAL A 163 -0.33 1.26 5.91
CA VAL A 163 -1.33 1.55 4.88
C VAL A 163 -1.67 0.30 4.08
N SER A 164 -2.97 0.00 3.97
CA SER A 164 -3.56 -1.05 3.12
C SER A 164 -4.47 -0.46 2.06
N ALA A 165 -4.59 -1.17 0.94
CA ALA A 165 -5.80 -1.09 0.12
C ALA A 165 -6.94 -1.87 0.80
N ILE A 166 -8.12 -1.25 0.91
CA ILE A 166 -9.30 -1.84 1.58
C ILE A 166 -9.77 -3.11 0.87
N VAL A 167 -9.73 -3.11 -0.46
CA VAL A 167 -10.12 -4.28 -1.27
C VAL A 167 -9.19 -5.47 -1.00
N GLU A 168 -7.90 -5.21 -0.78
CA GLU A 168 -6.94 -6.26 -0.46
C GLU A 168 -7.18 -6.78 0.96
N GLU A 169 -7.40 -5.90 1.93
CA GLU A 169 -7.71 -6.28 3.31
C GLU A 169 -8.97 -7.16 3.40
N ALA A 170 -10.02 -6.83 2.65
CA ALA A 170 -11.24 -7.64 2.56
C ALA A 170 -11.00 -9.04 1.95
N ARG A 171 -10.12 -9.14 0.94
CA ARG A 171 -9.74 -10.43 0.35
C ARG A 171 -8.93 -11.27 1.33
N HIS A 172 -8.02 -10.64 2.08
CA HIS A 172 -7.11 -11.33 3.00
C HIS A 172 -7.76 -11.66 4.35
N ALA A 173 -8.85 -11.01 4.74
CA ALA A 173 -9.61 -11.41 5.94
C ALA A 173 -10.04 -12.90 5.93
N SER A 174 -10.06 -13.53 4.75
CA SER A 174 -10.37 -14.95 4.55
C SER A 174 -9.16 -15.90 4.68
N THR A 175 -7.92 -15.40 4.71
CA THR A 175 -6.68 -16.19 4.74
C THR A 175 -5.78 -15.69 5.88
N SER A 176 -5.25 -16.59 6.72
CA SER A 176 -4.42 -16.24 7.89
C SER A 176 -3.02 -15.66 7.55
N THR A 177 -2.82 -15.22 6.30
CA THR A 177 -1.54 -14.72 5.81
C THR A 177 -1.38 -13.24 6.19
N GLN A 178 -0.24 -12.90 6.79
CA GLN A 178 0.17 -11.53 7.05
C GLN A 178 0.22 -10.76 5.72
N TRP A 179 -0.69 -9.82 5.54
CA TRP A 179 -0.85 -9.08 4.29
C TRP A 179 0.27 -8.04 4.10
N GLU A 180 0.65 -7.80 2.85
CA GLU A 180 1.71 -6.84 2.49
C GLU A 180 1.20 -5.40 2.57
N ALA A 181 1.16 -4.86 3.78
CA ALA A 181 0.99 -3.44 4.04
C ALA A 181 2.24 -2.65 3.68
N ALA A 182 2.06 -1.40 3.21
CA ALA A 182 3.14 -0.44 3.32
C ALA A 182 3.30 -0.06 4.80
N ARG A 183 4.42 -0.42 5.41
CA ARG A 183 4.74 -0.11 6.81
C ARG A 183 5.99 0.74 6.89
N LEU A 184 5.86 1.94 7.45
CA LEU A 184 6.98 2.83 7.74
C LEU A 184 7.13 2.98 9.25
N VAL A 185 8.38 2.97 9.71
CA VAL A 185 8.73 3.19 11.11
C VAL A 185 9.75 4.32 11.17
N SER A 186 9.56 5.27 12.07
CA SER A 186 10.49 6.37 12.31
C SER A 186 10.69 6.56 13.80
N LEU A 187 11.94 6.83 14.20
CA LEU A 187 12.25 7.36 15.52
C LEU A 187 12.26 8.89 15.44
N ARG A 188 11.76 9.56 16.49
CA ARG A 188 11.87 11.00 16.67
C ARG A 188 12.33 11.31 18.08
N ALA A 189 13.52 11.89 18.20
CA ALA A 189 13.99 12.49 19.44
C ALA A 189 13.50 13.94 19.56
N ARG A 190 13.39 14.43 20.78
CA ARG A 190 13.04 15.81 21.08
C ARG A 190 14.15 16.74 20.63
N SER A 191 13.82 17.72 19.79
CA SER A 191 14.80 18.72 19.37
C SER A 191 15.04 19.74 20.49
N ARG A 192 16.25 20.28 20.56
CA ARG A 192 16.59 21.44 21.41
C ARG A 192 16.52 22.69 20.54
N SER A 193 15.77 23.71 20.96
CA SER A 193 15.73 25.02 20.31
C SER A 193 16.44 26.07 21.14
#